data_AF-A0A162GY93-F1
#
_entry.id   AF-A0A162GY93-F1
#
_cell.length_a   1.000
_cell.length_b   1.000
_cell.length_c   1.000
_cell.angle_alpha   90.00
_cell.angle_beta   90.00
_cell.angle_gamma   90.00
#
_symmetry.space_group_name_H-M   'P 1'
#
loop_
_entity.id
_entity.type
_entity.pdbx_description
1 polymer ?
#
loop_
_entity_poly.entity_id
_entity_poly.type
_entity_poly.pdbx_seq_one_letter_code
_entity_poly.pdbx_strand_id
1 'polypeptide(L)'
;MKNTIYNKITLLAGLIILQSSFALAMGQRLPSSGGGSTRPTTPTTPTTPTEPTTPPTSGSDVTPSWEAKNSAGKTWTAHVNNELDRLGEDMLDVIPADASTFCPNYKNLTYAQRKQYWTHFMSNMVRFESNYNTNTSYTEAFNDSQGRRVVSRGLLQISIESGNAYGCNFKSTKDLHDPLQNLSCGIRILNRWVGRDGRIAGKVSGSWRGGARYWAVLRAGDKTSYQTILSSSKKLSICK
;
A
#
# COMPACT_ATOMS: atom_id res chain seq x y z
N MET A 1 7.49 -18.41 -35.20
CA MET A 1 6.26 -18.93 -34.55
C MET A 1 6.41 -18.92 -33.02
N LYS A 2 5.98 -17.85 -32.34
CA LYS A 2 5.57 -17.87 -30.92
C LYS A 2 4.53 -16.75 -30.73
N ASN A 3 3.28 -17.08 -30.97
CA ASN A 3 2.13 -16.24 -30.62
C ASN A 3 1.95 -16.28 -29.10
N THR A 4 2.36 -15.22 -28.39
CA THR A 4 1.96 -15.04 -26.99
C THR A 4 0.70 -14.18 -26.98
N ILE A 5 -0.44 -14.86 -26.88
CA ILE A 5 -1.76 -14.25 -26.70
C ILE A 5 -1.79 -13.66 -25.29
N TYR A 6 -1.47 -12.37 -25.15
CA TYR A 6 -1.78 -11.62 -23.95
C TYR A 6 -3.27 -11.27 -23.99
N ASN A 7 -4.05 -11.94 -23.15
CA ASN A 7 -5.47 -11.68 -23.02
C ASN A 7 -5.66 -10.26 -22.47
N LYS A 8 -6.10 -9.35 -23.35
CA LYS A 8 -6.33 -7.93 -23.10
C LYS A 8 -7.45 -7.78 -22.07
N ILE A 9 -7.11 -7.40 -20.84
CA ILE A 9 -8.08 -7.01 -19.82
C ILE A 9 -8.12 -5.48 -19.80
N THR A 10 -9.25 -4.93 -20.20
CA THR A 10 -9.58 -3.49 -20.11
C THR A 10 -9.37 -3.01 -18.67
N LEU A 11 -8.35 -2.18 -18.44
CA LEU A 11 -8.19 -1.44 -17.19
C LEU A 11 -9.33 -0.40 -17.12
N LEU A 12 -10.41 -0.75 -16.42
CA LEU A 12 -11.39 0.24 -15.97
C LEU A 12 -10.87 0.85 -14.66
N ALA A 13 -10.01 1.86 -14.76
CA ALA A 13 -9.80 2.75 -13.63
C ALA A 13 -11.11 3.54 -13.45
N GLY A 14 -11.75 3.33 -12.31
CA GLY A 14 -13.01 3.99 -12.00
C GLY A 14 -12.77 5.47 -11.80
N LEU A 15 -13.56 6.28 -12.50
CA LEU A 15 -13.72 7.70 -12.26
C LEU A 15 -14.12 7.91 -10.79
N ILE A 16 -13.20 8.42 -9.96
CA ILE A 16 -13.52 8.84 -8.59
C ILE A 16 -13.99 10.29 -8.68
N ILE A 17 -15.31 10.48 -8.68
CA ILE A 17 -15.91 11.78 -8.42
C ILE A 17 -15.68 12.07 -6.93
N LEU A 18 -14.78 13.01 -6.61
CA LEU A 18 -14.70 13.58 -5.27
C LEU A 18 -15.99 14.38 -5.03
N GLN A 19 -16.94 13.83 -4.26
CA GLN A 19 -17.95 14.65 -3.60
C GLN A 19 -17.34 15.20 -2.31
N SER A 20 -17.01 16.49 -2.31
CA SER A 20 -16.65 17.27 -1.13
C SER A 20 -17.88 17.50 -0.27
N SER A 21 -17.97 16.83 0.88
CA SER A 21 -18.89 17.24 1.95
C SER A 21 -18.09 18.02 2.98
N PHE A 22 -18.27 19.35 2.97
CA PHE A 22 -17.88 20.22 4.08
C PHE A 22 -18.82 19.93 5.26
N ALA A 23 -18.27 19.41 6.36
CA ALA A 23 -18.97 19.42 7.65
C ALA A 23 -18.45 20.62 8.45
N LEU A 24 -19.31 21.63 8.62
CA LEU A 24 -19.13 22.70 9.61
C LEU A 24 -19.22 22.06 11.01
N ALA A 25 -18.10 21.98 11.72
CA ALA A 25 -18.11 21.65 13.15
C ALA A 25 -18.26 22.96 13.94
N MET A 26 -19.43 23.14 14.54
CA MET A 26 -19.69 24.18 15.55
C MET A 26 -18.86 23.88 16.80
N GLY A 27 -18.02 24.83 17.20
CA GLY A 27 -17.27 24.77 18.44
C GLY A 27 -18.16 25.11 19.64
N GLN A 28 -18.15 24.25 20.65
CA GLN A 28 -18.56 24.61 22.01
C GLN A 28 -17.38 24.38 22.95
N ARG A 29 -16.90 25.47 23.54
CA ARG A 29 -15.93 25.47 24.64
C ARG A 29 -16.68 25.18 25.94
N LEU A 30 -16.15 24.25 26.74
CA LEU A 30 -16.48 24.11 28.17
C LEU A 30 -15.27 24.57 29.00
N PRO A 31 -15.45 25.35 30.09
CA PRO A 31 -14.37 25.74 30.98
C PRO A 31 -14.01 24.68 32.02
N SER A 32 -12.75 24.80 32.44
CA SER A 32 -11.98 24.12 33.48
C SER A 32 -12.55 24.23 34.91
N SER A 33 -12.43 23.15 35.68
CA SER A 33 -12.17 23.15 37.14
C SER A 33 -11.15 22.04 37.41
N GLY A 34 -10.01 22.21 38.07
CA GLY A 34 -9.80 22.92 39.34
C GLY A 34 -9.83 21.89 40.48
N GLY A 35 -8.66 21.49 41.00
CA GLY A 35 -8.60 20.57 42.15
C GLY A 35 -7.20 19.98 42.37
N GLY A 36 -6.37 20.70 43.11
CA GLY A 36 -5.10 20.18 43.63
C GLY A 36 -5.34 19.13 44.73
N SER A 37 -4.49 18.11 44.76
CA SER A 37 -4.34 17.22 45.92
C SER A 37 -2.88 16.81 46.03
N THR A 38 -2.25 17.31 47.08
CA THR A 38 -0.91 16.98 47.57
C THR A 38 -0.83 15.50 47.95
N ARG A 39 0.13 14.75 47.39
CA ARG A 39 0.46 13.39 47.83
C ARG A 39 1.87 13.36 48.46
N PRO A 40 2.09 12.66 49.58
CA PRO A 40 3.39 12.60 50.26
C PRO A 40 4.41 11.80 49.45
N THR A 41 5.66 12.29 49.43
CA THR A 41 6.82 11.60 48.87
C THR A 41 7.34 10.53 49.82
N THR A 42 7.22 9.25 49.41
CA THR A 42 7.93 8.12 50.02
C THR A 42 9.26 7.92 49.29
N PRO A 43 10.40 7.66 49.98
CA PRO A 43 11.68 7.40 49.32
C PRO A 43 11.63 6.05 48.59
N THR A 44 11.87 6.03 47.29
CA THR A 44 11.99 4.78 46.52
C THR A 44 13.47 4.43 46.35
N THR A 45 13.85 3.26 46.84
CA THR A 45 15.16 2.61 46.67
C THR A 45 15.57 2.56 45.18
N PRO A 46 16.85 2.75 44.82
CA PRO A 46 17.30 2.67 43.43
C PRO A 46 17.12 1.24 42.93
N THR A 47 16.25 1.04 41.95
CA THR A 47 16.17 -0.24 41.23
C THR A 47 17.24 -0.23 40.13
N THR A 48 18.13 -1.21 40.18
CA THR A 48 19.17 -1.47 39.17
C THR A 48 18.61 -1.39 37.74
N PRO A 49 19.27 -0.69 36.80
CA PRO A 49 18.84 -0.64 35.41
C PRO A 49 18.79 -2.06 34.83
N THR A 50 17.60 -2.49 34.42
CA THR A 50 17.46 -3.72 33.64
C THR A 50 18.06 -3.48 32.26
N GLU A 51 19.08 -4.27 31.94
CA GLU A 51 19.76 -4.35 30.66
C GLU A 51 18.73 -4.43 29.51
N PRO A 52 18.90 -3.66 28.42
CA PRO A 52 17.99 -3.69 27.29
C PRO A 52 17.98 -5.10 26.68
N THR A 53 16.86 -5.80 26.85
CA THR A 53 16.63 -7.09 26.21
C THR A 53 16.66 -6.89 24.70
N THR A 54 17.70 -7.43 24.07
CA THR A 54 17.86 -7.47 22.62
C THR A 54 16.60 -8.06 21.98
N PRO A 55 15.98 -7.40 20.97
CA PRO A 55 14.86 -8.00 20.25
C PRO A 55 15.30 -9.32 19.61
N PRO A 56 14.45 -10.35 19.54
CA PRO A 56 14.76 -11.57 18.81
C PRO A 56 14.86 -11.25 17.31
N THR A 57 16.09 -11.04 16.84
CA THR A 57 16.47 -11.02 15.43
C THR A 57 16.42 -12.43 14.88
N SER A 58 15.25 -12.86 14.43
CA SER A 58 15.12 -13.97 13.47
C SER A 58 13.73 -13.90 12.81
N GLY A 59 13.44 -12.78 12.15
CA GLY A 59 12.29 -12.67 11.26
C GLY A 59 12.70 -13.16 9.89
N SER A 60 12.11 -14.26 9.40
CA SER A 60 12.38 -14.80 8.06
C SER A 60 12.37 -13.69 7.00
N ASP A 61 13.48 -13.49 6.30
CA ASP A 61 13.60 -12.45 5.29
C ASP A 61 12.66 -12.76 4.11
N VAL A 62 11.67 -11.91 3.90
CA VAL A 62 10.74 -12.04 2.77
C VAL A 62 11.38 -11.36 1.57
N THR A 63 11.78 -12.14 0.57
CA THR A 63 12.37 -11.60 -0.66
C THR A 63 11.27 -11.24 -1.69
N PRO A 64 11.10 -9.95 -2.05
CA PRO A 64 10.14 -9.54 -3.06
C PRO A 64 10.50 -10.07 -4.45
N SER A 65 9.49 -10.41 -5.25
CA SER A 65 9.65 -11.08 -6.55
C SER A 65 10.46 -10.29 -7.59
N TRP A 66 10.54 -8.95 -7.46
CA TRP A 66 11.33 -8.13 -8.38
C TRP A 66 12.84 -8.32 -8.23
N GLU A 67 13.34 -8.81 -7.09
CA GLU A 67 14.78 -8.94 -6.85
C GLU A 67 15.43 -9.95 -7.78
N ALA A 68 14.72 -11.04 -8.06
CA ALA A 68 15.15 -12.06 -9.01
C ALA A 68 14.84 -11.69 -10.47
N LYS A 69 14.19 -10.56 -10.73
CA LYS A 69 13.64 -10.20 -12.05
C LYS A 69 14.22 -8.92 -12.62
N ASN A 70 14.81 -8.07 -11.79
CA ASN A 70 15.42 -6.83 -12.21
C ASN A 70 16.70 -6.59 -11.38
N SER A 71 17.77 -6.14 -12.04
CA SER A 71 19.05 -5.81 -11.38
C SER A 71 18.91 -4.69 -10.34
N ALA A 72 17.93 -3.79 -10.52
CA ALA A 72 17.60 -2.74 -9.55
C ALA A 72 16.64 -3.22 -8.44
N GLY A 73 16.22 -4.49 -8.44
CA GLY A 73 15.20 -5.00 -7.52
C GLY A 73 15.56 -4.84 -6.04
N LYS A 74 16.82 -5.07 -5.65
CA LYS A 74 17.29 -4.82 -4.27
C LYS A 74 17.17 -3.35 -3.88
N THR A 75 17.47 -2.44 -4.80
CA THR A 75 17.28 -1.00 -4.61
C THR A 75 15.81 -0.67 -4.41
N TRP A 76 14.91 -1.29 -5.16
CA TRP A 76 13.46 -1.10 -4.98
C TRP A 76 12.97 -1.62 -3.64
N THR A 77 13.46 -2.79 -3.18
CA THR A 77 13.16 -3.32 -1.84
C THR A 77 13.58 -2.34 -0.75
N ALA A 78 14.83 -1.86 -0.79
CA ALA A 78 15.34 -0.91 0.20
C ALA A 78 14.53 0.39 0.19
N HIS A 79 14.23 0.92 -1.00
CA HIS A 79 13.43 2.14 -1.16
C HIS A 79 12.02 1.99 -0.60
N VAL A 80 11.30 0.93 -0.96
CA VAL A 80 9.92 0.70 -0.48
C VAL A 80 9.90 0.49 1.03
N ASN A 81 10.83 -0.30 1.57
CA ASN A 81 10.94 -0.45 3.02
C ASN A 81 11.19 0.90 3.70
N ASN A 82 12.03 1.78 3.18
CA ASN A 82 12.27 3.08 3.79
C ASN A 82 11.06 4.01 3.67
N GLU A 83 10.43 4.10 2.50
CA GLU A 83 9.31 5.01 2.27
C GLU A 83 8.02 4.57 2.99
N LEU A 84 7.87 3.28 3.30
CA LEU A 84 6.75 2.78 4.08
C LEU A 84 6.67 3.43 5.47
N ASP A 85 7.80 3.81 6.08
CA ASP A 85 7.80 4.49 7.39
C ASP A 85 7.20 5.89 7.36
N ARG A 86 7.20 6.55 6.20
CA ARG A 86 6.76 7.94 6.06
C ARG A 86 5.48 8.08 5.25
N LEU A 87 5.22 7.15 4.35
CA LEU A 87 4.10 7.19 3.39
C LEU A 87 3.03 6.13 3.67
N GLY A 88 3.33 5.15 4.51
CA GLY A 88 2.52 3.93 4.71
C GLY A 88 1.98 3.74 6.12
N GLU A 89 2.03 4.76 6.98
CA GLU A 89 1.65 4.67 8.40
C GLU A 89 0.25 4.03 8.59
N ASP A 90 -0.79 4.58 7.96
CA ASP A 90 -2.17 4.09 8.12
C ASP A 90 -2.35 2.65 7.63
N MET A 91 -1.70 2.24 6.52
CA MET A 91 -1.80 0.87 6.02
C MET A 91 -0.97 -0.15 6.81
N LEU A 92 0.01 0.31 7.58
CA LEU A 92 0.80 -0.55 8.48
C LEU A 92 0.09 -0.74 9.83
N ASP A 93 -0.61 0.28 10.31
CA ASP A 93 -1.32 0.25 11.59
C ASP A 93 -2.61 -0.57 11.55
N VAL A 94 -3.29 -0.58 10.41
CA VAL A 94 -4.56 -1.30 10.28
C VAL A 94 -4.39 -2.81 10.41
N ILE A 95 -5.38 -3.49 11.01
CA ILE A 95 -5.55 -4.94 10.90
C ILE A 95 -6.63 -5.18 9.84
N PRO A 96 -6.27 -5.61 8.62
CA PRO A 96 -7.23 -5.75 7.53
C PRO A 96 -8.35 -6.75 7.86
N ALA A 97 -9.60 -6.39 7.60
CA ALA A 97 -10.75 -7.28 7.78
C ALA A 97 -10.67 -8.57 6.91
N ASP A 98 -9.91 -8.52 5.82
CA ASP A 98 -9.61 -9.66 4.94
C ASP A 98 -8.21 -10.26 5.14
N ALA A 99 -7.58 -10.00 6.30
CA ALA A 99 -6.29 -10.61 6.65
C ALA A 99 -6.32 -12.14 6.55
N SER A 100 -7.38 -12.81 7.04
CA SER A 100 -7.51 -14.27 6.93
C SER A 100 -7.43 -14.82 5.49
N THR A 101 -7.78 -13.98 4.51
CA THR A 101 -7.70 -14.31 3.09
C THR A 101 -6.27 -14.13 2.56
N PHE A 102 -5.67 -12.97 2.83
CA PHE A 102 -4.37 -12.59 2.24
C PHE A 102 -3.15 -13.04 3.07
N CYS A 103 -3.23 -12.93 4.39
CA CYS A 103 -2.17 -13.25 5.35
C CYS A 103 -2.79 -13.64 6.70
N PRO A 104 -3.10 -14.93 6.94
CA PRO A 104 -3.79 -15.37 8.15
C PRO A 104 -3.18 -14.91 9.47
N ASN A 105 -1.85 -14.82 9.53
CA ASN A 105 -1.12 -14.37 10.71
C ASN A 105 -0.91 -12.84 10.80
N TYR A 106 -1.52 -12.02 9.92
CA TYR A 106 -1.25 -10.58 9.81
C TYR A 106 -1.32 -9.82 11.14
N LYS A 107 -2.33 -10.14 11.97
CA LYS A 107 -2.55 -9.48 13.26
C LYS A 107 -1.37 -9.60 14.23
N ASN A 108 -0.56 -10.65 14.09
CA ASN A 108 0.58 -10.94 14.95
C ASN A 108 1.91 -10.48 14.35
N LEU A 109 1.90 -9.92 13.13
CA LEU A 109 3.12 -9.43 12.50
C LEU A 109 3.64 -8.20 13.23
N THR A 110 4.94 -8.20 13.49
CA THR A 110 5.66 -7.00 13.93
C THR A 110 5.60 -5.94 12.83
N TYR A 111 5.84 -4.68 13.20
CA TYR A 111 5.90 -3.57 12.25
C TYR A 111 6.88 -3.84 11.08
N ALA A 112 8.07 -4.37 11.39
CA ALA A 112 9.06 -4.77 10.38
C ALA A 112 8.54 -5.87 9.43
N GLN A 113 7.83 -6.87 9.95
CA GLN A 113 7.23 -7.92 9.12
C GLN A 113 6.08 -7.41 8.26
N ARG A 114 5.32 -6.41 8.73
CA ARG A 114 4.27 -5.76 7.90
C ARG A 114 4.88 -5.00 6.73
N LYS A 115 6.03 -4.35 6.92
CA LYS A 115 6.78 -3.73 5.83
C LYS A 115 7.23 -4.76 4.80
N GLN A 116 7.87 -5.83 5.26
CA GLN A 116 8.27 -6.96 4.41
C GLN A 116 7.08 -7.55 3.62
N TYR A 117 5.94 -7.72 4.29
CA TYR A 117 4.69 -8.17 3.66
C TYR A 117 4.26 -7.24 2.53
N TRP A 118 4.15 -5.94 2.80
CA TRP A 118 3.67 -4.96 1.83
C TRP A 118 4.64 -4.78 0.66
N THR A 119 5.94 -4.81 0.91
CA THR A 119 6.96 -4.79 -0.13
C THR A 119 6.85 -5.98 -1.07
N HIS A 120 6.66 -7.20 -0.53
CA HIS A 120 6.39 -8.40 -1.33
C HIS A 120 5.04 -8.34 -2.07
N PHE A 121 4.00 -7.84 -1.42
CA PHE A 121 2.69 -7.70 -2.02
C PHE A 121 2.75 -6.76 -3.24
N MET A 122 3.39 -5.59 -3.08
CA MET A 122 3.61 -4.63 -4.16
C MET A 122 4.44 -5.23 -5.30
N SER A 123 5.46 -6.03 -5.02
CA SER A 123 6.25 -6.66 -6.09
C SER A 123 5.43 -7.61 -6.95
N ASN A 124 4.47 -8.30 -6.35
CA ASN A 124 3.53 -9.15 -7.08
C ASN A 124 2.50 -8.32 -7.86
N MET A 125 2.10 -7.14 -7.38
CA MET A 125 1.31 -6.20 -8.20
C MET A 125 2.10 -5.75 -9.42
N VAL A 126 3.34 -5.28 -9.24
CA VAL A 126 4.24 -4.84 -10.32
C VAL A 126 4.40 -5.91 -11.40
N ARG A 127 4.50 -7.19 -11.01
CA ARG A 127 4.56 -8.31 -11.96
C ARG A 127 3.41 -8.28 -12.96
N PHE A 128 2.18 -8.05 -12.50
CA PHE A 128 0.99 -8.14 -13.33
C PHE A 128 0.60 -6.81 -13.98
N GLU A 129 1.05 -5.69 -13.42
CA GLU A 129 0.81 -4.36 -14.00
C GLU A 129 1.80 -4.04 -15.14
N SER A 130 3.07 -4.44 -15.01
CA SER A 130 4.13 -4.03 -15.94
C SER A 130 5.15 -5.10 -16.26
N ASN A 131 5.05 -6.29 -15.66
CA ASN A 131 6.09 -7.31 -15.71
C ASN A 131 7.49 -6.74 -15.36
N TYR A 132 7.55 -5.91 -14.31
CA TYR A 132 8.77 -5.28 -13.81
C TYR A 132 9.44 -4.29 -14.79
N ASN A 133 8.73 -3.86 -15.84
CA ASN A 133 9.25 -2.93 -16.84
C ASN A 133 8.81 -1.48 -16.54
N THR A 134 9.78 -0.64 -16.16
CA THR A 134 9.58 0.76 -15.81
C THR A 134 9.13 1.64 -16.99
N ASN A 135 9.38 1.21 -18.23
CA ASN A 135 9.04 1.97 -19.44
C ASN A 135 7.63 1.67 -19.96
N THR A 136 6.90 0.75 -19.32
CA THR A 136 5.55 0.36 -19.74
C THR A 136 4.61 1.56 -19.75
N SER A 137 3.89 1.74 -20.86
CA SER A 137 2.81 2.73 -20.99
C SER A 137 1.60 2.06 -21.62
N TYR A 138 0.40 2.40 -21.14
CA TYR A 138 -0.85 1.90 -21.68
C TYR A 138 -1.86 3.05 -21.81
N THR A 139 -2.49 3.16 -22.98
CA THR A 139 -3.56 4.14 -23.21
C THR A 139 -4.89 3.53 -22.82
N GLU A 140 -5.53 4.14 -21.84
CA GLU A 140 -6.77 3.67 -21.25
C GLU A 140 -7.99 3.98 -22.13
N ALA A 141 -9.06 3.21 -21.90
CA ALA A 141 -10.33 3.38 -22.61
C ALA A 141 -11.21 4.52 -22.06
N PHE A 142 -10.73 5.28 -21.07
CA PHE A 142 -11.43 6.44 -20.49
C PHE A 142 -10.58 7.71 -20.59
N ASN A 143 -11.21 8.85 -20.35
CA ASN A 143 -10.59 10.16 -20.47
C ASN A 143 -10.21 10.75 -19.11
N ASP A 144 -9.22 11.63 -19.10
CA ASP A 144 -8.85 12.49 -17.98
C ASP A 144 -9.88 13.63 -17.83
N SER A 145 -9.70 14.48 -16.81
CA SER A 145 -10.61 15.62 -16.59
C SER A 145 -10.63 16.64 -17.75
N GLN A 146 -9.62 16.60 -18.62
CA GLN A 146 -9.47 17.47 -19.79
C GLN A 146 -9.98 16.82 -21.09
N GLY A 147 -10.61 15.64 -21.00
CA GLY A 147 -11.17 14.92 -22.15
C GLY A 147 -10.15 14.16 -22.99
N ARG A 148 -8.88 14.07 -22.58
CA ARG A 148 -7.83 13.32 -23.27
C ARG A 148 -7.77 11.88 -22.75
N ARG A 149 -7.33 10.94 -23.59
CA ARG A 149 -7.14 9.55 -23.15
C ARG A 149 -6.13 9.48 -22.00
N VAL A 150 -6.50 8.79 -20.92
CA VAL A 150 -5.58 8.54 -19.81
C VAL A 150 -4.46 7.62 -20.27
N VAL A 151 -3.23 7.90 -19.82
CA VAL A 151 -2.08 7.02 -20.07
C VAL A 151 -1.49 6.58 -18.73
N SER A 152 -1.60 5.28 -18.46
CA SER A 152 -1.01 4.60 -17.31
C SER A 152 0.46 4.25 -17.59
N ARG A 153 1.33 4.43 -16.60
CA ARG A 153 2.80 4.39 -16.78
C ARG A 153 3.52 3.70 -15.63
N GLY A 154 4.67 3.10 -15.97
CA GLY A 154 5.63 2.59 -15.01
C GLY A 154 5.23 1.29 -14.33
N LEU A 155 5.89 1.00 -13.22
CA LEU A 155 5.83 -0.30 -12.52
C LEU A 155 4.41 -0.68 -12.07
N LEU A 156 3.65 0.29 -11.57
CA LEU A 156 2.30 0.12 -11.03
C LEU A 156 1.20 0.72 -11.92
N GLN A 157 1.51 1.04 -13.19
CA GLN A 157 0.55 1.57 -14.17
C GLN A 157 -0.27 2.74 -13.59
N ILE A 158 0.43 3.77 -13.10
CA ILE A 158 -0.17 4.98 -12.52
C ILE A 158 -0.29 6.05 -13.61
N SER A 159 -1.32 6.89 -13.56
CA SER A 159 -1.45 8.05 -14.43
C SER A 159 -1.08 9.33 -13.68
N ILE A 160 -0.62 10.36 -14.40
CA ILE A 160 -0.10 11.58 -13.75
C ILE A 160 -1.19 12.35 -12.98
N GLU A 161 -2.36 12.54 -13.59
CA GLU A 161 -3.47 13.26 -12.96
C GLU A 161 -3.97 12.51 -11.72
N SER A 162 -4.24 11.21 -11.86
CA SER A 162 -4.72 10.39 -10.75
C SER A 162 -3.69 10.33 -9.63
N GLY A 163 -2.41 10.09 -9.92
CA GLY A 163 -1.34 10.03 -8.92
C GLY A 163 -1.16 11.35 -8.18
N ASN A 164 -1.20 12.48 -8.88
CA ASN A 164 -1.05 13.80 -8.25
C ASN A 164 -2.22 14.15 -7.32
N ALA A 165 -3.42 13.59 -7.53
CA ALA A 165 -4.53 13.70 -6.57
C ALA A 165 -4.24 13.01 -5.22
N TYR A 166 -3.24 12.12 -5.14
CA TYR A 166 -2.74 11.52 -3.90
C TYR A 166 -1.47 12.22 -3.37
N GLY A 167 -1.08 13.36 -3.95
CA GLY A 167 0.12 14.11 -3.54
C GLY A 167 1.44 13.46 -3.99
N CYS A 168 1.43 12.70 -5.10
CA CYS A 168 2.64 12.11 -5.65
C CYS A 168 3.58 13.12 -6.32
N ASN A 169 3.08 14.31 -6.68
CA ASN A 169 3.86 15.47 -7.14
C ASN A 169 4.72 15.24 -8.40
N PHE A 170 4.31 14.33 -9.29
CA PHE A 170 4.92 14.16 -10.60
C PHE A 170 4.86 15.48 -11.40
N LYS A 171 6.01 15.94 -11.88
CA LYS A 171 6.18 17.18 -12.64
C LYS A 171 6.03 16.95 -14.14
N SER A 172 6.34 15.74 -14.59
CA SER A 172 6.24 15.32 -15.97
C SER A 172 5.81 13.86 -16.09
N THR A 173 5.42 13.43 -17.28
CA THR A 173 5.13 12.00 -17.55
C THR A 173 6.36 11.12 -17.41
N LYS A 174 7.58 11.68 -17.51
CA LYS A 174 8.84 10.94 -17.33
C LYS A 174 9.01 10.47 -15.88
N ASP A 175 8.51 11.24 -14.91
CA ASP A 175 8.63 10.91 -13.49
C ASP A 175 7.89 9.63 -13.12
N LEU A 176 6.84 9.26 -13.89
CA LEU A 176 6.13 8.00 -13.69
C LEU A 176 6.93 6.78 -14.17
N HIS A 177 7.95 6.99 -15.00
CA HIS A 177 8.89 5.95 -15.44
C HIS A 177 10.10 5.82 -14.50
N ASP A 178 10.26 6.74 -13.54
CA ASP A 178 11.17 6.53 -12.42
C ASP A 178 10.56 5.50 -11.46
N PRO A 179 11.20 4.32 -11.28
CA PRO A 179 10.64 3.25 -10.45
C PRO A 179 10.45 3.68 -8.99
N LEU A 180 11.32 4.52 -8.45
CA LEU A 180 11.27 4.91 -7.04
C LEU A 180 10.08 5.84 -6.79
N GLN A 181 9.89 6.84 -7.66
CA GLN A 181 8.75 7.73 -7.58
C GLN A 181 7.42 6.99 -7.83
N ASN A 182 7.40 6.05 -8.78
CA ASN A 182 6.22 5.23 -9.08
C ASN A 182 5.82 4.36 -7.87
N LEU A 183 6.79 3.69 -7.22
CA LEU A 183 6.57 2.88 -6.03
C LEU A 183 6.13 3.73 -4.82
N SER A 184 6.78 4.88 -4.57
CA SER A 184 6.35 5.82 -3.52
C SER A 184 4.89 6.26 -3.71
N CYS A 185 4.48 6.53 -4.95
CA CYS A 185 3.09 6.86 -5.24
C CYS A 185 2.13 5.69 -4.99
N GLY A 186 2.56 4.46 -5.33
CA GLY A 186 1.85 3.24 -4.98
C GLY A 186 1.60 3.10 -3.47
N ILE A 187 2.62 3.38 -2.64
CA ILE A 187 2.47 3.39 -1.18
C ILE A 187 1.41 4.41 -0.76
N ARG A 188 1.44 5.65 -1.26
CA ARG A 188 0.43 6.69 -0.91
C ARG A 188 -1.00 6.25 -1.23
N ILE A 189 -1.21 5.65 -2.40
CA ILE A 189 -2.53 5.18 -2.83
C ILE A 189 -3.01 4.02 -1.96
N LEU A 190 -2.14 3.04 -1.67
CA LEU A 190 -2.45 1.94 -0.76
C LEU A 190 -2.74 2.46 0.65
N ASN A 191 -1.88 3.33 1.19
CA ASN A 191 -2.03 3.94 2.51
C ASN A 191 -3.42 4.54 2.68
N ARG A 192 -3.81 5.41 1.74
CA ARG A 192 -5.12 6.07 1.76
C ARG A 192 -6.28 5.08 1.80
N TRP A 193 -6.28 4.06 0.93
CA TRP A 193 -7.46 3.21 0.77
C TRP A 193 -7.50 2.03 1.71
N VAL A 194 -6.35 1.43 2.03
CA VAL A 194 -6.26 0.34 2.99
C VAL A 194 -6.49 0.86 4.40
N GLY A 195 -5.87 1.99 4.76
CA GLY A 195 -6.12 2.67 6.04
C GLY A 195 -7.58 3.08 6.18
N ARG A 196 -8.16 3.73 5.15
CA ARG A 196 -9.56 4.18 5.19
C ARG A 196 -10.58 3.04 5.21
N ASP A 197 -10.42 2.02 4.36
CA ASP A 197 -11.42 0.96 4.22
C ASP A 197 -11.23 -0.19 5.21
N GLY A 198 -10.14 -0.20 5.99
CA GLY A 198 -9.88 -1.24 6.96
C GLY A 198 -9.56 -2.60 6.34
N ARG A 199 -9.12 -2.65 5.07
CA ARG A 199 -8.97 -3.90 4.31
C ARG A 199 -8.06 -3.78 3.10
N ILE A 200 -7.46 -4.89 2.68
CA ILE A 200 -6.50 -4.92 1.56
C ILE A 200 -7.23 -4.73 0.22
N ALA A 201 -8.34 -5.44 0.00
CA ALA A 201 -9.04 -5.45 -1.29
C ALA A 201 -10.52 -5.85 -1.18
N GLY A 202 -11.12 -6.27 -2.30
CA GLY A 202 -12.47 -6.85 -2.34
C GLY A 202 -13.58 -5.87 -2.69
N LYS A 203 -14.78 -6.41 -2.89
CA LYS A 203 -16.00 -5.66 -3.19
C LYS A 203 -16.96 -5.79 -2.01
N VAL A 204 -17.28 -4.67 -1.36
CA VAL A 204 -18.15 -4.62 -0.18
C VAL A 204 -19.31 -3.69 -0.50
N SER A 205 -20.53 -4.23 -0.38
CA SER A 205 -21.78 -3.52 -0.70
C SER A 205 -21.73 -2.86 -2.08
N GLY A 206 -21.37 -3.64 -3.10
CA GLY A 206 -21.31 -3.18 -4.49
C GLY A 206 -20.10 -2.31 -4.86
N SER A 207 -19.26 -1.89 -3.91
CA SER A 207 -18.13 -0.99 -4.15
C SER A 207 -16.78 -1.65 -3.90
N TRP A 208 -15.79 -1.40 -4.78
CA TRP A 208 -14.40 -1.82 -4.55
C TRP A 208 -13.79 -1.10 -3.35
N ARG A 209 -12.96 -1.80 -2.58
CA ARG A 209 -12.31 -1.33 -1.35
C ARG A 209 -10.80 -1.58 -1.37
N GLY A 210 -10.07 -0.88 -0.52
CA GLY A 210 -8.61 -1.00 -0.40
C GLY A 210 -7.92 -0.73 -1.73
N GLY A 211 -6.85 -1.46 -2.03
CA GLY A 211 -6.13 -1.34 -3.28
C GLY A 211 -6.96 -1.65 -4.53
N ALA A 212 -8.04 -2.43 -4.42
CA ALA A 212 -8.92 -2.77 -5.56
C ALA A 212 -9.71 -1.57 -6.11
N ARG A 213 -9.75 -0.45 -5.38
CA ARG A 213 -10.27 0.82 -5.89
C ARG A 213 -9.46 1.32 -7.08
N TYR A 214 -8.14 1.22 -6.98
CA TYR A 214 -7.22 1.71 -8.00
C TYR A 214 -6.82 0.59 -8.97
N TRP A 215 -6.30 -0.52 -8.47
CA TRP A 215 -5.70 -1.56 -9.30
C TRP A 215 -6.66 -2.70 -9.63
N ALA A 216 -6.80 -2.97 -10.93
CA ALA A 216 -7.64 -4.06 -11.42
C ALA A 216 -7.09 -5.43 -11.01
N VAL A 217 -5.76 -5.59 -10.86
CA VAL A 217 -5.14 -6.87 -10.45
C VAL A 217 -5.56 -7.32 -9.04
N LEU A 218 -6.04 -6.39 -8.20
CA LEU A 218 -6.53 -6.68 -6.84
C LEU A 218 -8.04 -6.94 -6.77
N ARG A 219 -8.77 -6.79 -7.88
CA ARG A 219 -10.21 -7.09 -7.95
C ARG A 219 -10.39 -8.60 -8.08
N ALA A 220 -11.04 -9.21 -7.08
CA ALA A 220 -11.30 -10.65 -7.06
C ALA A 220 -11.99 -11.15 -8.34
N GLY A 221 -11.60 -12.35 -8.80
CA GLY A 221 -12.14 -13.01 -9.98
C GLY A 221 -11.30 -14.21 -10.39
N ASP A 222 -11.82 -15.00 -11.34
CA ASP A 222 -11.10 -16.12 -11.93
C ASP A 222 -10.08 -15.63 -12.97
N LYS A 223 -9.01 -15.03 -12.45
CA LYS A 223 -7.91 -14.49 -13.27
C LYS A 223 -6.58 -14.73 -12.60
N THR A 224 -5.59 -15.04 -13.43
CA THR A 224 -4.24 -15.40 -13.00
C THR A 224 -3.59 -14.33 -12.11
N SER A 225 -3.81 -13.04 -12.39
CA SER A 225 -3.22 -11.95 -11.62
C SER A 225 -3.67 -11.97 -10.15
N TYR A 226 -4.98 -11.90 -9.91
CA TYR A 226 -5.54 -11.90 -8.56
C TYR A 226 -5.20 -13.20 -7.80
N GLN A 227 -5.39 -14.36 -8.43
CA GLN A 227 -5.12 -15.65 -7.80
C GLN A 227 -3.63 -15.81 -7.44
N THR A 228 -2.71 -15.33 -8.30
CA THR A 228 -1.28 -15.41 -8.02
C THR A 228 -0.87 -14.46 -6.89
N ILE A 229 -1.36 -13.21 -6.89
CA ILE A 229 -1.08 -12.25 -5.82
C ILE A 229 -1.57 -12.82 -4.48
N LEU A 230 -2.81 -13.31 -4.43
CA LEU A 230 -3.40 -13.92 -3.24
C LEU A 230 -2.59 -15.14 -2.76
N SER A 231 -2.30 -16.08 -3.67
CA SER A 231 -1.56 -17.31 -3.34
C SER A 231 -0.13 -17.01 -2.87
N SER A 232 0.55 -16.06 -3.50
CA SER A 232 1.91 -15.65 -3.11
C SER A 232 1.93 -15.02 -1.73
N SER A 233 0.99 -14.11 -1.45
CA SER A 233 0.80 -13.47 -0.15
C SER A 233 0.56 -14.49 0.96
N LYS A 234 -0.40 -15.40 0.76
CA LYS A 234 -0.81 -16.38 1.77
C LYS A 234 0.29 -17.42 2.10
N LYS A 235 1.19 -17.68 1.16
CA LYS A 235 2.27 -18.68 1.31
C LYS A 235 3.51 -18.18 2.02
N LEU A 236 3.62 -16.87 2.28
CA LEU A 236 4.73 -16.30 3.05
C LEU A 236 4.84 -16.98 4.41
N SER A 237 6.07 -17.29 4.84
CA SER A 237 6.35 -17.88 6.16
C SER A 237 5.76 -17.03 7.29
N ILE A 238 5.88 -15.71 7.20
CA ILE A 238 5.33 -14.77 8.18
C ILE A 238 3.79 -14.80 8.27
N CYS A 239 3.10 -15.27 7.22
CA CYS A 239 1.64 -15.31 7.13
C CYS A 239 1.01 -16.65 7.54
N LYS A 240 1.83 -17.67 7.83
CA LYS A 240 1.37 -19.00 8.26
C LYS A 240 1.07 -19.05 9.75
#